data_AF-A0A6P8HY75-F1
#
_entry.id   AF-A0A6P8HY75-F1
#
_cell.length_a   1.000
_cell.length_b   1.000
_cell.length_c   1.000
_cell.angle_alpha   90.00
_cell.angle_beta   90.00
_cell.angle_gamma   90.00
#
_symmetry.space_group_name_H-M   'P 1'
#
loop_
_entity.id
_entity.type
_entity.pdbx_description
1 polymer ?
#
loop_
_entity_poly.entity_id
_entity_poly.type
_entity_poly.pdbx_seq_one_letter_code
_entity_poly.pdbx_strand_id
1 'polypeptide(L)'
;STNTLVVSSGYQVSHVLPVINGRLDAQNCKRINLGGASVAWYMQRLLQLKHPAHVAQITLARAQELVHDHTYISIDYEPDILKWSSTDYYDDNVKKIQLPFHQPQVPQNNSSKNEEKDKLRRQKQG
;
A
#
# COMPACT_ATOMS: atom_id res chain seq x y z
N SER A 1 2.11 -42.85 -11.68
CA SER A 1 1.15 -42.27 -10.73
C SER A 1 1.77 -40.97 -10.24
N THR A 2 1.05 -39.85 -10.30
CA THR A 2 1.56 -38.54 -9.87
C THR A 2 0.86 -38.15 -8.57
N ASN A 3 1.65 -38.07 -7.50
CA ASN A 3 1.23 -37.52 -6.22
C ASN A 3 1.69 -36.06 -6.16
N THR A 4 0.81 -35.16 -5.73
CA THR A 4 1.06 -33.72 -5.77
C THR A 4 0.38 -33.05 -4.59
N LEU A 5 0.97 -31.97 -4.08
CA LEU A 5 0.36 -31.10 -3.09
C LEU A 5 0.15 -29.74 -3.71
N VAL A 6 -1.11 -29.35 -3.91
CA VAL A 6 -1.44 -28.01 -4.41
C VAL A 6 -1.59 -27.07 -3.23
N VAL A 7 -0.76 -26.03 -3.20
CA VAL A 7 -0.88 -24.93 -2.23
C VAL A 7 -1.40 -23.71 -2.99
N SER A 8 -2.59 -23.26 -2.63
CA SER A 8 -3.27 -22.13 -3.26
C SER A 8 -3.46 -21.01 -2.24
N SER A 9 -2.77 -19.89 -2.45
CA SER A 9 -2.91 -18.69 -1.64
C SER A 9 -3.96 -17.76 -2.29
N GLY A 10 -5.13 -17.65 -1.67
CA GLY A 10 -6.23 -16.83 -2.16
C GLY A 10 -6.35 -15.47 -1.47
N TYR A 11 -7.35 -14.68 -1.87
CA TYR A 11 -7.60 -13.36 -1.27
C TYR A 11 -8.18 -13.44 0.15
N GLN A 12 -9.19 -14.28 0.38
CA GLN A 12 -9.81 -14.43 1.71
C GLN A 12 -9.21 -15.58 2.52
N VAL A 13 -8.85 -16.67 1.85
CA VAL A 13 -8.37 -17.91 2.47
C VAL A 13 -7.31 -18.58 1.59
N SER A 14 -6.55 -19.47 2.19
CA SER A 14 -5.55 -20.31 1.52
C SER A 14 -5.91 -21.78 1.68
N HIS A 15 -5.58 -22.59 0.69
CA HIS A 15 -5.92 -24.01 0.64
C HIS A 15 -4.68 -24.87 0.43
N VAL A 16 -4.65 -26.01 1.11
CA VAL A 16 -3.67 -27.09 0.89
C VAL A 16 -4.46 -28.31 0.45
N LEU A 17 -4.23 -28.76 -0.78
CA LEU A 17 -5.04 -29.74 -1.49
C LEU A 17 -4.15 -30.90 -1.97
N PRO A 18 -4.06 -32.00 -1.21
CA PRO A 18 -3.30 -33.18 -1.62
C PRO A 18 -4.02 -33.94 -2.75
N VAL A 19 -3.27 -34.33 -3.78
CA VAL A 19 -3.72 -35.14 -4.91
C VAL A 19 -2.88 -36.41 -4.94
N ILE A 20 -3.52 -37.56 -4.71
CA ILE A 20 -2.86 -38.88 -4.64
C ILE A 20 -3.37 -39.72 -5.80
N ASN A 21 -2.47 -40.30 -6.59
CA ASN A 21 -2.80 -41.08 -7.78
C ASN A 21 -3.76 -40.35 -8.74
N GLY A 22 -3.59 -39.03 -8.91
CA GLY A 22 -4.44 -38.19 -9.74
C GLY A 22 -5.85 -37.90 -9.18
N ARG A 23 -6.14 -38.27 -7.93
CA ARG A 23 -7.41 -37.97 -7.24
C ARG A 23 -7.19 -37.06 -6.04
N LEU A 24 -8.06 -36.08 -5.85
CA LEU A 24 -8.03 -35.21 -4.68
C LEU A 24 -8.34 -36.02 -3.42
N ASP A 25 -7.50 -35.90 -2.40
CA ASP A 25 -7.74 -36.47 -1.08
C ASP A 25 -8.46 -35.43 -0.19
N ALA A 26 -9.80 -35.42 -0.31
CA ALA A 26 -10.66 -34.42 0.33
C ALA A 26 -10.58 -34.44 1.87
N GLN A 27 -10.30 -35.58 2.49
CA GLN A 27 -10.23 -35.70 3.96
C GLN A 27 -8.99 -35.00 4.52
N ASN A 28 -7.92 -34.92 3.74
CA ASN A 28 -6.67 -34.28 4.14
C ASN A 28 -6.51 -32.86 3.60
N CYS A 29 -7.52 -32.31 2.91
CA CYS A 29 -7.55 -30.90 2.56
C CYS A 29 -7.54 -30.01 3.80
N LYS A 30 -6.77 -28.93 3.76
CA LYS A 30 -6.75 -27.90 4.81
C LYS A 30 -7.15 -26.55 4.23
N ARG A 31 -8.08 -25.88 4.91
CA ARG A 31 -8.43 -24.48 4.67
C ARG A 31 -7.83 -23.64 5.79
N ILE A 32 -7.03 -22.66 5.41
CA ILE A 32 -6.45 -21.67 6.30
C ILE A 32 -7.25 -20.38 6.13
N ASN A 33 -7.83 -19.87 7.21
CA ASN A 33 -8.62 -18.64 7.22
C ASN A 33 -7.75 -17.37 7.16
N LEU A 34 -6.75 -17.39 6.29
CA LEU A 34 -5.82 -16.29 6.02
C LEU A 34 -5.60 -16.22 4.51
N GLY A 35 -5.65 -15.01 3.98
CA GLY A 35 -5.34 -14.70 2.59
C GLY A 35 -4.82 -13.29 2.45
N GLY A 36 -4.65 -12.82 1.21
CA GLY A 36 -4.13 -11.49 0.91
C GLY A 36 -4.89 -10.34 1.60
N ALA A 37 -6.21 -10.47 1.76
CA ALA A 37 -7.04 -9.47 2.45
C ALA A 37 -6.62 -9.31 3.92
N SER A 38 -6.38 -10.42 4.62
CA SER A 38 -5.92 -10.41 6.02
C SER A 38 -4.60 -9.68 6.17
N VAL A 39 -3.67 -9.88 5.23
CA VAL A 39 -2.36 -9.22 5.23
C VAL A 39 -2.52 -7.72 4.97
N ALA A 40 -3.34 -7.33 3.99
CA ALA A 40 -3.60 -5.92 3.68
C ALA A 40 -4.29 -5.18 4.85
N TRP A 41 -5.30 -5.81 5.49
CA TRP A 41 -5.94 -5.25 6.68
C TRP A 41 -4.97 -5.10 7.84
N TYR A 42 -4.10 -6.09 8.04
CA TYR A 42 -3.09 -6.02 9.09
C TYR A 42 -2.10 -4.87 8.84
N MET A 43 -1.59 -4.72 7.62
CA MET A 43 -0.75 -3.59 7.22
C MET A 43 -1.45 -2.25 7.45
N GLN A 44 -2.70 -2.12 7.01
CA GLN A 44 -3.49 -0.90 7.21
C GLN A 44 -3.58 -0.55 8.70
N ARG A 45 -3.89 -1.54 9.55
CA ARG A 45 -4.05 -1.32 10.99
C ARG A 45 -2.75 -0.91 11.66
N LEU A 46 -1.63 -1.55 11.32
CA LEU A 46 -0.31 -1.18 11.82
C LEU A 46 0.04 0.27 11.49
N LEU A 47 -0.17 0.69 10.24
CA LEU A 47 0.12 2.05 9.80
C LEU A 47 -0.79 3.08 10.49
N GLN A 48 -2.07 2.77 10.66
CA GLN A 48 -3.01 3.64 11.38
C GLN A 48 -2.63 3.82 12.85
N LEU A 49 -2.13 2.77 13.51
CA LEU A 49 -1.65 2.84 14.89
C LEU A 49 -0.34 3.64 14.99
N LYS A 50 0.56 3.49 14.02
CA LYS A 50 1.83 4.24 13.98
C LYS A 50 1.63 5.72 13.65
N HIS A 51 0.62 6.05 12.85
CA HIS A 51 0.35 7.40 12.37
C HIS A 51 -1.12 7.82 12.55
N PRO A 52 -1.60 8.02 13.80
CA PRO A 52 -3.01 8.30 14.08
C PRO A 52 -3.56 9.56 13.36
N ALA A 53 -2.73 10.59 13.19
CA ALA A 53 -3.11 11.82 12.49
C ALA A 53 -3.42 11.61 10.99
N HIS A 54 -2.96 10.50 10.40
CA HIS A 54 -3.06 10.23 8.97
C HIS A 54 -4.02 9.08 8.64
N VAL A 55 -4.80 8.60 9.60
CA VAL A 55 -5.71 7.44 9.43
C VAL A 55 -6.62 7.59 8.22
N ALA A 56 -7.16 8.78 7.98
CA ALA A 56 -8.04 9.06 6.83
C ALA A 56 -7.34 8.88 5.46
N GLN A 57 -6.02 9.02 5.41
CA GLN A 57 -5.22 8.86 4.20
C GLN A 57 -4.71 7.42 4.01
N ILE A 58 -4.82 6.56 5.03
CA ILE A 58 -4.37 5.16 5.01
C ILE A 58 -5.56 4.26 4.66
N THR A 59 -5.88 4.22 3.36
CA THR A 59 -6.96 3.38 2.83
C THR A 59 -6.50 1.94 2.65
N LEU A 60 -7.46 1.00 2.60
CA LEU A 60 -7.16 -0.41 2.38
C LEU A 60 -6.49 -0.66 1.02
N ALA A 61 -6.94 0.02 -0.04
CA ALA A 61 -6.34 -0.12 -1.37
C ALA A 61 -4.84 0.22 -1.34
N ARG A 62 -4.46 1.30 -0.67
CA ARG A 62 -3.05 1.64 -0.48
C ARG A 62 -2.31 0.61 0.34
N ALA A 63 -2.88 0.15 1.45
CA ALA A 63 -2.24 -0.90 2.25
C ALA A 63 -2.00 -2.18 1.42
N GLN A 64 -2.91 -2.52 0.51
CA GLN A 64 -2.74 -3.64 -0.41
C GLN A 64 -1.61 -3.41 -1.43
N GLU A 65 -1.51 -2.21 -2.01
CA GLU A 65 -0.39 -1.81 -2.88
C GLU A 65 0.94 -1.89 -2.12
N LEU A 66 0.99 -1.37 -0.89
CA LEU A 66 2.19 -1.45 -0.04
C LEU A 66 2.62 -2.89 0.24
N VAL A 67 1.66 -3.78 0.51
CA VAL A 67 1.95 -5.21 0.70
C VAL A 67 2.50 -5.82 -0.58
N HIS A 68 1.92 -5.52 -1.74
CA HIS A 68 2.41 -6.09 -3.01
C HIS A 68 3.79 -5.56 -3.42
N ASP A 69 4.01 -4.26 -3.32
CA ASP A 69 5.15 -3.60 -3.97
C ASP A 69 6.33 -3.36 -3.02
N HIS A 70 6.09 -3.40 -1.71
CA HIS A 70 7.07 -3.00 -0.70
C HIS A 70 7.25 -3.99 0.45
N THR A 71 6.65 -5.18 0.37
CA THR A 71 6.92 -6.26 1.32
C THR A 71 7.48 -7.48 0.61
N TYR A 72 8.14 -8.34 1.38
CA TYR A 72 8.70 -9.59 0.89
C TYR A 72 8.63 -10.65 1.98
N ILE A 73 8.76 -11.91 1.58
CA ILE A 73 8.86 -13.03 2.52
C ILE A 73 10.34 -13.25 2.80
N SER A 74 10.74 -13.10 4.07
CA SER A 74 12.11 -13.38 4.49
C SER A 74 12.37 -14.89 4.50
N ILE A 75 13.53 -15.29 3.99
CA ILE A 75 13.96 -16.71 3.97
C ILE A 75 14.38 -17.16 5.37
N ASP A 76 15.05 -16.27 6.10
CA ASP A 76 15.50 -16.49 7.47
C ASP A 76 15.13 -15.30 8.33
N TYR A 77 14.00 -15.42 9.04
CA TYR A 77 13.33 -14.30 9.68
C TYR A 77 14.15 -13.68 10.82
N GLU A 78 14.78 -14.50 11.67
CA GLU A 78 15.51 -14.03 12.85
C GLU A 78 16.71 -13.11 12.52
N PRO A 79 17.67 -13.51 11.67
CA PRO A 79 18.76 -12.62 11.31
C PRO A 79 18.28 -11.44 10.47
N ASP A 80 17.24 -11.60 9.65
CA ASP A 80 16.74 -10.53 8.81
C ASP A 80 16.06 -9.42 9.61
N ILE A 81 15.29 -9.77 10.64
CA ILE A 81 14.68 -8.77 11.53
C ILE A 81 15.72 -8.03 12.38
N LEU A 82 16.80 -8.71 12.79
CA LEU A 82 17.87 -8.11 13.59
C LEU A 82 18.64 -7.01 12.85
N LYS A 83 18.74 -7.09 11.51
CA LYS A 83 19.39 -6.03 10.69
C LYS A 83 18.76 -4.66 10.92
N TRP A 84 17.46 -4.60 11.15
CA TRP A 84 16.71 -3.35 11.37
C TRP A 84 17.02 -2.65 12.70
N SER A 85 17.80 -3.28 13.58
CA SER A 85 18.32 -2.62 14.78
C SER A 85 19.57 -1.76 14.51
N SER A 86 20.21 -1.93 13.35
CA SER A 86 21.33 -1.08 12.91
C SER A 86 20.81 0.20 12.25
N THR A 87 21.32 1.35 12.68
CA THR A 87 21.00 2.66 12.08
C THR A 87 21.43 2.73 10.62
N ASP A 88 22.64 2.24 10.30
CA ASP A 88 23.17 2.26 8.93
C ASP A 88 22.25 1.46 7.98
N TYR A 89 21.84 0.27 8.42
CA TYR A 89 20.93 -0.56 7.64
C TYR A 89 19.55 0.09 7.49
N TYR A 90 19.04 0.71 8.56
CA TYR A 90 17.77 1.42 8.52
C TYR A 90 17.80 2.55 7.47
N ASP A 91 18.83 3.40 7.50
CA ASP A 91 18.93 4.55 6.61
C ASP A 91 19.02 4.14 5.12
N ASP A 92 19.75 3.06 4.83
CA ASP A 92 19.91 2.53 3.48
C ASP A 92 18.66 1.82 2.93
N ASN A 93 17.86 1.20 3.80
CA ASN A 93 16.79 0.28 3.38
C ASN A 93 15.36 0.80 3.63
N VAL A 94 15.18 1.82 4.47
CA VAL A 94 13.86 2.35 4.80
C VAL A 94 13.14 2.90 3.56
N LYS A 95 11.88 2.51 3.39
CA LYS A 95 11.01 3.06 2.34
C LYS A 95 10.24 4.26 2.88
N LYS A 96 10.48 5.44 2.28
CA LYS A 96 9.76 6.69 2.58
C LYS A 96 8.65 6.86 1.56
N ILE A 97 7.41 6.95 2.02
CA ILE A 97 6.23 6.96 1.15
C ILE A 97 5.45 8.25 1.39
N GLN A 98 5.25 9.00 0.32
CA GLN A 98 4.52 10.26 0.37
C GLN A 98 3.01 10.00 0.37
N LEU A 99 2.32 10.50 1.39
CA LEU A 99 0.85 10.51 1.42
C LEU A 99 0.32 11.52 0.39
N PRO A 100 -0.94 11.38 -0.07
CA PRO A 100 -1.49 12.28 -1.07
C PRO A 100 -1.44 13.71 -0.58
N PHE A 101 -0.81 14.55 -1.40
CA PHE A 101 -0.70 15.96 -1.16
C PHE A 101 -1.64 16.69 -2.11
N HIS A 102 -2.51 17.53 -1.56
CA HIS A 102 -3.26 18.50 -2.35
C HIS A 102 -2.48 19.82 -2.29
N GLN A 103 -1.99 20.28 -3.43
CA GLN A 103 -1.32 21.57 -3.49
C GLN A 103 -2.33 22.67 -3.15
N PRO A 104 -2.08 23.51 -2.13
CA PRO A 104 -2.98 24.62 -1.82
C PRO A 104 -3.04 25.53 -3.05
N GLN A 105 -4.25 25.81 -3.53
CA GLN A 105 -4.43 26.71 -4.66
C GLN A 105 -3.96 28.10 -4.25
N VAL A 106 -2.89 28.58 -4.88
CA VAL A 106 -2.44 29.95 -4.71
C VAL A 106 -3.56 30.85 -5.24
N PRO A 107 -4.11 31.78 -4.44
CA PRO A 107 -5.09 32.71 -4.95
C PRO A 107 -4.47 33.49 -6.11
N GLN A 108 -4.94 33.25 -7.34
CA GLN A 108 -4.61 34.13 -8.46
C GLN A 108 -5.23 35.49 -8.16
N ASN A 109 -4.41 36.44 -7.68
CA ASN A 109 -4.77 37.84 -7.67
C ASN A 109 -4.94 38.32 -9.13
N ASN A 110 -6.16 38.23 -9.65
CA ASN A 110 -6.57 38.82 -10.92
C ASN A 110 -6.72 40.36 -10.84
N SER A 111 -6.30 40.99 -9.74
CA SER A 111 -6.42 42.44 -9.52
C SER A 111 -5.61 43.27 -10.52
N SER A 112 -4.46 42.78 -11.00
CA SER A 112 -3.61 43.52 -11.93
C SER A 112 -4.15 43.60 -13.37
N LYS A 113 -4.92 42.61 -13.84
CA LYS A 113 -5.47 42.62 -15.22
C LYS A 113 -6.70 43.53 -15.39
N ASN A 114 -7.45 43.79 -14.32
CA ASN A 114 -8.63 44.65 -14.39
C ASN A 114 -8.26 46.14 -14.38
N GLU A 115 -7.24 46.53 -13.62
CA GLU A 115 -6.78 47.93 -13.55
C GLU A 115 -6.18 48.41 -14.88
N GLU A 116 -5.45 47.54 -15.60
CA GLU A 116 -4.84 47.89 -16.88
C GLU A 116 -5.91 48.02 -17.99
N LYS A 117 -6.95 47.19 -17.98
CA LYS A 117 -8.09 47.33 -18.90
C LYS A 117 -8.91 48.60 -18.64
N ASP A 118 -9.10 49.01 -17.39
CA ASP A 118 -9.85 50.23 -17.08
C ASP A 118 -9.06 51.51 -17.40
N LYS A 119 -7.72 51.49 -17.24
CA LYS A 119 -6.85 52.57 -17.72
C LYS A 119 -6.90 52.72 -19.25
N LEU A 120 -6.86 51.60 -19.98
CA LEU A 120 -6.93 51.62 -21.45
C LEU A 120 -8.31 52.05 -21.98
N ARG A 121 -9.40 51.79 -21.24
CA ARG A 121 -10.75 52.28 -21.59
C ARG A 121 -10.90 53.78 -21.40
N ARG A 122 -10.24 54.36 -20.37
CA ARG A 122 -10.24 55.80 -20.11
C ARG A 122 -9.38 56.59 -21.11
N GLN A 123 -8.30 56.00 -21.60
CA GLN A 123 -7.39 56.66 -22.55
C GLN A 123 -7.92 56.70 -23.99
N LYS A 124 -8.94 55.90 -24.34
CA LYS A 124 -9.57 55.88 -25.67
C LYS A 124 -10.81 56.78 -25.81
N GLN A 125 -11.19 57.51 -24.76
CA GLN A 125 -12.34 58.42 -24.74
C GLN A 125 -11.96 59.91 -24.62
N GLY A 126 -10.67 60.24 -24.69
CA GLY A 126 -10.17 61.61 -24.88
C GLY A 126 -9.51 61.73 -26.24
#